data_AF-A0A7Y5FYN1-F1
#
_entry.id   AF-A0A7Y5FYN1-F1
#
_cell.length_a   1.000
_cell.length_b   1.000
_cell.length_c   1.000
_cell.angle_alpha   90.00
_cell.angle_beta   90.00
_cell.angle_gamma   90.00
#
_symmetry.space_group_name_H-M   'P 1'
#
loop_
_entity.id
_entity.type
_entity.pdbx_description
1 polymer ?
#
loop_
_entity_poly.entity_id
_entity_poly.type
_entity_poly.pdbx_seq_one_letter_code
_entity_poly.pdbx_strand_id
1 'polypeptide(L)'
;MRKAQQREIPPAQPNAHGELMQRAWQNCREALALCQRDSTARRQALDFAKHASLVAPRHMQRWEEILSGDHIEHVALLFERASFFELKPSEQAWWDQLIQSAPFAPVLGDRRREQIKREYRFFNENQGSSMTLEQFDHICRAAAAIANVSQVYVFGANAILPWLAAAGHPIPLPAFNPSRELDLSVGNDALDTLIDGAIGELSSFDQTFSVYAHGVSLSSFQAPINWQSRMARRTEPVRGVEIMTPHPHDLMLAKLVAGRPKDFEFARRVAVLFPVTEEEIKRLVEEFRQAHPQTVRQLLQNLETWREH
;
A
#
# COMPACT_ATOMS: atom_id res chain seq x y z
N MET A 1 -54.35 -14.66 36.08
CA MET A 1 -53.23 -15.20 35.28
C MET A 1 -53.04 -14.40 34.01
N ARG A 2 -52.02 -13.54 33.93
CA ARG A 2 -51.34 -13.15 32.68
C ARG A 2 -49.87 -12.92 33.03
N LYS A 3 -48.99 -13.82 32.58
CA LYS A 3 -47.53 -13.73 32.75
C LYS A 3 -47.00 -12.62 31.85
N ALA A 4 -46.24 -11.69 32.42
CA ALA A 4 -45.46 -10.73 31.65
C ALA A 4 -44.32 -11.46 30.95
N GLN A 5 -44.29 -11.41 29.61
CA GLN A 5 -43.16 -11.86 28.81
C GLN A 5 -42.00 -10.87 29.01
N GLN A 6 -40.93 -11.33 29.66
CA GLN A 6 -39.62 -10.69 29.56
C GLN A 6 -39.19 -10.75 28.09
N ARG A 7 -39.05 -9.57 27.46
CA ARG A 7 -38.41 -9.47 26.14
C ARG A 7 -36.91 -9.69 26.36
N GLU A 8 -36.41 -10.82 25.89
CA GLU A 8 -34.97 -11.06 25.75
C GLU A 8 -34.39 -10.01 24.80
N ILE A 9 -33.44 -9.23 25.31
CA ILE A 9 -32.65 -8.30 24.51
C ILE A 9 -31.67 -9.17 23.71
N PRO A 10 -31.65 -9.12 22.37
CA PRO A 10 -30.70 -9.90 21.59
C PRO A 10 -29.26 -9.49 21.96
N PRO A 11 -28.30 -10.44 21.99
CA PRO A 11 -26.92 -10.12 22.31
C PRO A 11 -26.40 -9.04 21.36
N ALA A 12 -25.77 -8.01 21.93
CA ALA A 12 -25.21 -6.90 21.17
C ALA A 12 -24.26 -7.45 20.09
N GLN A 13 -24.47 -7.03 18.83
CA GLN A 13 -23.52 -7.31 17.76
C GLN A 13 -22.14 -6.75 18.16
N PRO A 14 -21.03 -7.47 17.89
CA PRO A 14 -19.70 -6.98 18.18
C PRO A 14 -19.49 -5.64 17.49
N ASN A 15 -19.10 -4.61 18.24
CA ASN A 15 -18.78 -3.32 17.66
C ASN A 15 -17.50 -3.49 16.82
N ALA A 16 -17.44 -2.89 15.62
CA ALA A 16 -16.27 -2.99 14.74
C ALA A 16 -14.94 -2.61 15.44
N HIS A 17 -15.02 -1.71 16.43
CA HIS A 17 -13.90 -1.36 17.29
C HIS A 17 -13.38 -2.55 18.13
N GLY A 18 -14.27 -3.39 18.65
CA GLY A 18 -13.89 -4.52 19.48
C GLY A 18 -13.19 -5.64 18.69
N GLU A 19 -13.59 -5.87 17.45
CA GLU A 19 -12.91 -6.81 16.55
C GLU A 19 -11.48 -6.35 16.23
N LEU A 20 -11.29 -5.04 16.02
CA LEU A 20 -9.98 -4.43 15.82
C LEU A 20 -9.07 -4.61 17.05
N MET A 21 -9.59 -4.37 18.26
CA MET A 21 -8.84 -4.56 19.50
C MET A 21 -8.43 -6.02 19.70
N GLN A 22 -9.36 -6.95 19.48
CA GLN A 22 -9.06 -8.38 19.60
C GLN A 22 -8.00 -8.84 18.60
N ARG A 23 -8.02 -8.29 17.38
CA ARG A 23 -7.02 -8.61 16.37
C ARG A 23 -5.65 -8.02 16.71
N ALA A 24 -5.60 -6.78 17.17
CA ALA A 24 -4.37 -6.12 17.62
C ALA A 24 -3.74 -6.90 18.79
N TRP A 25 -4.56 -7.39 19.72
CA TRP A 25 -4.15 -8.25 20.83
C TRP A 25 -3.47 -9.55 20.36
N GLN A 26 -4.11 -10.28 19.43
CA GLN A 26 -3.55 -11.51 18.88
C GLN A 26 -2.24 -11.26 18.12
N ASN A 27 -2.13 -10.15 17.41
CA ASN A 27 -0.92 -9.77 16.70
C ASN A 27 0.25 -9.54 17.67
N CYS A 28 0.00 -8.87 18.80
CA CYS A 28 1.01 -8.65 19.83
C CYS A 28 1.48 -9.98 20.45
N ARG A 29 0.55 -10.89 20.72
CA ARG A 29 0.85 -12.26 21.20
C ARG A 29 1.77 -13.02 20.27
N GLU A 30 1.41 -13.10 18.99
CA GLU A 30 2.18 -13.83 18.00
C GLU A 30 3.58 -13.24 17.81
N ALA A 31 3.66 -11.91 17.71
CA ALA A 31 4.92 -11.22 17.46
C ALA A 31 5.87 -11.25 18.65
N LEU A 32 5.36 -11.08 19.88
CA LEU A 32 6.19 -11.22 21.08
C LEU A 32 6.70 -12.64 21.25
N ALA A 33 5.88 -13.66 20.98
CA ALA A 33 6.33 -15.05 20.96
C ALA A 33 7.45 -15.28 19.93
N LEU A 34 7.37 -14.62 18.77
CA LEU A 34 8.44 -14.66 17.77
C LEU A 34 9.71 -13.94 18.24
N CYS A 35 9.59 -12.76 18.84
CA CYS A 35 10.74 -12.02 19.38
C CYS A 35 11.42 -12.76 20.55
N GLN A 36 10.68 -13.59 21.31
CA GLN A 36 11.27 -14.42 22.37
C GLN A 36 12.11 -15.58 21.82
N ARG A 37 11.77 -16.12 20.64
CA ARG A 37 12.48 -17.26 20.02
C ARG A 37 13.48 -16.87 18.93
N ASP A 38 13.40 -15.65 18.40
CA ASP A 38 14.25 -15.15 17.31
C ASP A 38 14.83 -13.77 17.67
N SER A 39 16.15 -13.74 17.91
CA SER A 39 16.88 -12.54 18.29
C SER A 39 17.02 -11.51 17.16
N THR A 40 16.88 -11.94 15.90
CA THR A 40 16.88 -11.04 14.73
C THR A 40 15.55 -10.31 14.65
N ALA A 41 14.45 -11.04 14.80
CA ALA A 41 13.11 -10.48 14.89
C ALA A 41 13.01 -9.46 16.04
N ARG A 42 13.53 -9.82 17.23
CA ARG A 42 13.57 -8.91 18.38
C ARG A 42 14.34 -7.63 18.08
N ARG A 43 15.48 -7.72 17.39
CA ARG A 43 16.30 -6.56 17.02
C ARG A 43 15.56 -5.64 16.04
N GLN A 44 14.92 -6.20 15.02
CA GLN A 44 14.15 -5.43 14.04
C GLN A 44 12.98 -4.67 14.68
N ALA A 45 12.23 -5.31 15.60
CA ALA A 45 11.18 -4.63 16.35
C ALA A 45 11.74 -3.51 17.26
N LEU A 46 12.89 -3.74 17.89
CA LEU A 46 13.55 -2.75 18.75
C LEU A 46 14.02 -1.53 17.94
N ASP A 47 14.66 -1.76 16.80
CA ASP A 47 15.13 -0.68 15.92
C ASP A 47 13.96 0.16 15.38
N PHE A 48 12.85 -0.50 15.03
CA PHE A 48 11.62 0.18 14.64
C PHE A 48 11.03 1.01 15.78
N ALA A 49 10.91 0.44 16.99
CA ALA A 49 10.40 1.15 18.16
C ALA A 49 11.25 2.40 18.48
N LYS A 50 12.58 2.28 18.40
CA LYS A 50 13.51 3.39 18.61
C LYS A 50 13.40 4.49 17.56
N HIS A 51 13.13 4.14 16.31
CA HIS A 51 12.92 5.14 15.26
C HIS A 51 11.56 5.82 15.39
N ALA A 52 10.51 5.04 15.68
CA ALA A 52 9.14 5.53 15.83
C ALA A 52 8.93 6.36 17.11
N SER A 53 9.76 6.19 18.14
CA SER A 53 9.71 6.99 19.37
C SER A 53 10.02 8.48 19.17
N LEU A 54 10.65 8.84 18.05
CA LEU A 54 10.86 10.23 17.64
C LEU A 54 9.55 10.95 17.27
N VAL A 55 8.50 10.19 16.91
CA VAL A 55 7.21 10.71 16.43
C VAL A 55 6.07 10.44 17.43
N ALA A 56 6.08 9.28 18.09
CA ALA A 56 5.09 8.88 19.10
C ALA A 56 5.77 8.37 20.39
N PRO A 57 6.37 9.26 21.19
CA PRO A 57 7.36 8.88 22.21
C PRO A 57 6.80 7.98 23.31
N ARG A 58 5.58 8.22 23.81
CA ARG A 58 5.07 7.53 25.02
C ARG A 58 4.79 6.05 24.82
N HIS A 59 4.26 5.64 23.67
CA HIS A 59 3.89 4.23 23.44
C HIS A 59 5.08 3.43 22.91
N MET A 60 5.91 4.05 22.07
CA MET A 60 7.09 3.41 21.51
C MET A 60 8.19 3.22 22.54
N GLN A 61 8.37 4.16 23.48
CA GLN A 61 9.26 3.97 24.63
C GLN A 61 8.82 2.77 25.48
N ARG A 62 7.51 2.59 25.70
CA ARG A 62 7.00 1.45 26.46
C ARG A 62 7.18 0.12 25.72
N TRP A 63 7.08 0.13 24.39
CA TRP A 63 7.43 -1.05 23.58
C TRP A 63 8.93 -1.36 23.61
N GLU A 64 9.79 -0.33 23.63
CA GLU A 64 11.23 -0.52 23.82
C GLU A 64 11.55 -1.17 25.17
N GLU A 65 10.91 -0.73 26.26
CA GLU A 65 11.01 -1.33 27.60
C GLU A 65 10.57 -2.82 27.57
N ILE A 66 9.39 -3.12 27.02
CA ILE A 66 8.87 -4.49 26.86
C ILE A 66 9.85 -5.36 26.05
N LEU A 67 10.36 -4.85 24.93
CA LEU A 67 11.29 -5.57 24.06
C LEU A 67 12.69 -5.69 24.65
N SER A 68 13.05 -4.84 25.62
CA SER A 68 14.31 -4.91 26.36
C SER A 68 14.24 -5.89 27.53
N GLY A 69 13.04 -6.26 27.97
CA GLY A 69 12.80 -7.28 29.00
C GLY A 69 12.09 -6.75 30.26
N ASP A 70 11.62 -5.51 30.24
CA ASP A 70 10.82 -4.94 31.32
C ASP A 70 9.33 -5.34 31.21
N HIS A 71 8.51 -4.93 32.17
CA HIS A 71 7.05 -5.18 32.21
C HIS A 71 6.66 -6.65 32.11
N ILE A 72 7.46 -7.54 32.72
CA ILE A 72 7.32 -8.99 32.67
C ILE A 72 5.90 -9.46 33.04
N GLU A 73 5.30 -8.84 34.06
CA GLU A 73 3.93 -9.17 34.51
C GLU A 73 2.88 -8.89 33.42
N HIS A 74 3.01 -7.77 32.69
CA HIS A 74 2.13 -7.44 31.59
C HIS A 74 2.32 -8.38 30.40
N VAL A 75 3.57 -8.74 30.10
CA VAL A 75 3.89 -9.71 29.03
C VAL A 75 3.32 -11.10 29.37
N ALA A 76 3.42 -11.53 30.63
CA ALA A 76 2.81 -12.78 31.10
C ALA A 76 1.28 -12.77 30.90
N LEU A 77 0.61 -11.70 31.32
CA LEU A 77 -0.84 -11.53 31.11
C LEU A 77 -1.23 -11.63 29.64
N LEU A 78 -0.42 -11.07 28.75
CA LEU A 78 -0.64 -11.13 27.31
C LEU A 78 -0.63 -12.57 26.77
N PHE A 79 0.23 -13.44 27.29
CA PHE A 79 0.25 -14.86 26.92
C PHE A 79 -0.86 -15.68 27.60
N GLU A 80 -1.22 -15.35 28.84
CA GLU A 80 -2.27 -16.04 29.60
C GLU A 80 -3.69 -15.79 29.07
N ARG A 81 -3.97 -14.61 28.51
CA ARG A 81 -5.33 -14.21 28.10
C ARG A 81 -5.52 -14.22 26.59
N ALA A 82 -6.32 -15.15 26.09
CA ALA A 82 -6.54 -15.31 24.66
C ALA A 82 -7.35 -14.13 24.09
N SER A 83 -8.18 -13.49 24.89
CA SER A 83 -8.95 -12.33 24.47
C SER A 83 -8.55 -11.06 25.20
N PHE A 84 -8.48 -9.94 24.48
CA PHE A 84 -8.33 -8.62 25.08
C PHE A 84 -9.46 -8.36 26.08
N PHE A 85 -10.66 -8.87 25.80
CA PHE A 85 -11.84 -8.67 26.65
C PHE A 85 -11.87 -9.56 27.89
N GLU A 86 -10.92 -10.50 28.05
CA GLU A 86 -10.74 -11.28 29.29
C GLU A 86 -9.96 -10.51 30.35
N LEU A 87 -9.31 -9.40 29.97
CA LEU A 87 -8.56 -8.54 30.89
C LEU A 87 -9.51 -7.73 31.77
N LYS A 88 -9.05 -7.41 32.98
CA LYS A 88 -9.75 -6.44 33.84
C LYS A 88 -9.70 -5.04 33.22
N PRO A 89 -10.65 -4.13 33.54
CA PRO A 89 -10.66 -2.79 32.95
C PRO A 89 -9.34 -2.01 33.12
N SER A 90 -8.65 -2.17 34.25
CA SER A 90 -7.33 -1.55 34.48
C SER A 90 -6.22 -2.12 33.60
N GLU A 91 -6.29 -3.41 33.25
CA GLU A 91 -5.35 -4.09 32.37
C GLU A 91 -5.65 -3.77 30.90
N GLN A 92 -6.93 -3.69 30.53
CA GLN A 92 -7.37 -3.22 29.20
C GLN A 92 -6.89 -1.79 28.96
N ALA A 93 -7.09 -0.88 29.90
CA ALA A 93 -6.65 0.51 29.78
C ALA A 93 -5.13 0.64 29.60
N TRP A 94 -4.35 -0.28 30.16
CA TRP A 94 -2.89 -0.30 29.98
C TRP A 94 -2.51 -0.73 28.56
N TRP A 95 -3.19 -1.74 28.02
CA TRP A 95 -2.89 -2.33 26.71
C TRP A 95 -3.53 -1.61 25.52
N ASP A 96 -4.67 -0.93 25.72
CA ASP A 96 -5.53 -0.36 24.68
C ASP A 96 -4.73 0.43 23.64
N GLN A 97 -3.92 1.39 24.09
CA GLN A 97 -3.12 2.23 23.19
C GLN A 97 -1.83 1.55 22.70
N LEU A 98 -1.32 0.55 23.43
CA LEU A 98 -0.08 -0.14 23.09
C LEU A 98 -0.28 -1.14 21.95
N ILE A 99 -1.34 -1.95 22.02
CA ILE A 99 -1.59 -2.99 21.01
C ILE A 99 -1.87 -2.42 19.63
N GLN A 100 -2.43 -1.21 19.59
CA GLN A 100 -2.69 -0.46 18.37
C GLN A 100 -1.42 0.13 17.74
N SER A 101 -0.33 0.25 18.51
CA SER A 101 0.94 0.84 18.08
C SER A 101 2.09 -0.19 18.04
N ALA A 102 1.77 -1.47 17.89
CA ALA A 102 2.75 -2.53 18.06
C ALA A 102 3.87 -2.48 16.98
N PRO A 103 5.16 -2.51 17.35
CA PRO A 103 6.30 -2.27 16.44
C PRO A 103 6.69 -3.51 15.61
N PHE A 104 5.73 -4.37 15.29
CA PHE A 104 5.99 -5.70 14.74
C PHE A 104 5.82 -5.79 13.22
N ALA A 105 5.53 -4.68 12.54
CA ALA A 105 5.43 -4.62 11.09
C ALA A 105 6.69 -5.19 10.37
N PRO A 106 7.94 -4.90 10.81
CA PRO A 106 9.14 -5.46 10.19
C PRO A 106 9.33 -6.97 10.46
N VAL A 107 8.74 -7.48 11.56
CA VAL A 107 8.94 -8.84 12.07
C VAL A 107 7.91 -9.82 11.50
N LEU A 108 6.65 -9.39 11.42
CA LEU A 108 5.56 -10.17 10.85
C LEU A 108 5.51 -10.05 9.32
N GLY A 109 6.36 -9.20 8.74
CA GLY A 109 6.41 -8.89 7.32
C GLY A 109 6.46 -10.13 6.44
N ASP A 110 7.43 -11.02 6.55
CA ASP A 110 7.68 -11.95 5.43
C ASP A 110 6.86 -13.25 5.48
N ARG A 111 6.70 -13.89 6.64
CA ARG A 111 5.95 -15.16 6.73
C ARG A 111 4.44 -14.98 6.69
N ARG A 112 3.94 -13.87 7.26
CA ARG A 112 2.51 -13.57 7.29
C ARG A 112 2.04 -12.94 5.98
N ARG A 113 2.88 -12.12 5.32
CA ARG A 113 2.59 -11.68 3.93
C ARG A 113 2.36 -12.88 3.03
N GLU A 114 3.17 -13.94 3.08
CA GLU A 114 2.93 -15.09 2.19
C GLU A 114 1.65 -15.88 2.49
N GLN A 115 1.34 -16.13 3.77
CA GLN A 115 0.14 -16.87 4.16
C GLN A 115 -1.14 -16.05 3.93
N ILE A 116 -1.13 -14.78 4.35
CA ILE A 116 -2.22 -13.85 4.06
C ILE A 116 -2.32 -13.64 2.54
N LYS A 117 -1.22 -13.54 1.77
CA LYS A 117 -1.27 -13.47 0.30
C LYS A 117 -1.93 -14.68 -0.36
N ARG A 118 -1.85 -15.88 0.25
CA ARG A 118 -2.55 -17.08 -0.25
C ARG A 118 -4.04 -17.01 0.06
N GLU A 119 -4.40 -16.60 1.28
CA GLU A 119 -5.79 -16.47 1.72
C GLU A 119 -6.51 -15.26 1.09
N TYR A 120 -5.82 -14.13 0.92
CA TYR A 120 -6.27 -12.90 0.23
C TYR A 120 -6.34 -13.08 -1.29
N ARG A 121 -5.41 -13.81 -1.95
CA ARG A 121 -5.53 -14.09 -3.40
C ARG A 121 -6.81 -14.84 -3.71
N PHE A 122 -7.14 -15.85 -2.91
CA PHE A 122 -8.36 -16.63 -3.06
C PHE A 122 -9.63 -15.78 -2.87
N PHE A 123 -9.61 -14.79 -1.96
CA PHE A 123 -10.74 -13.90 -1.72
C PHE A 123 -10.86 -12.80 -2.79
N ASN A 124 -9.74 -12.24 -3.27
CA ASN A 124 -9.72 -11.14 -4.24
C ASN A 124 -9.86 -11.58 -5.70
N GLU A 125 -9.49 -12.81 -6.07
CA GLU A 125 -9.76 -13.37 -7.41
C GLU A 125 -11.26 -13.37 -7.75
N ASN A 126 -12.14 -13.26 -6.74
CA ASN A 126 -13.59 -13.28 -6.88
C ASN A 126 -14.26 -11.89 -6.74
N GLN A 127 -13.54 -10.83 -6.37
CA GLN A 127 -14.07 -9.46 -6.28
C GLN A 127 -13.10 -8.44 -6.89
N GLY A 128 -13.03 -8.41 -8.22
CA GLY A 128 -12.28 -7.40 -8.96
C GLY A 128 -12.93 -6.02 -8.86
N SER A 129 -12.52 -5.22 -7.88
CA SER A 129 -12.87 -3.80 -7.83
C SER A 129 -11.71 -2.97 -8.38
N SER A 130 -11.89 -2.37 -9.56
CA SER A 130 -10.95 -1.41 -10.13
C SER A 130 -10.90 -0.13 -9.28
N MET A 131 -9.71 0.45 -9.13
CA MET A 131 -9.49 1.66 -8.35
C MET A 131 -10.31 2.84 -8.89
N THR A 132 -11.04 3.52 -8.01
CA THR A 132 -11.73 4.78 -8.31
C THR A 132 -10.77 5.97 -8.25
N LEU A 133 -11.13 7.10 -8.86
CA LEU A 133 -10.33 8.33 -8.74
C LEU A 133 -10.29 8.84 -7.28
N GLU A 134 -11.35 8.61 -6.51
CA GLU A 134 -11.39 8.96 -5.07
C GLU A 134 -10.41 8.09 -4.26
N GLN A 135 -10.34 6.78 -4.55
CA GLN A 135 -9.36 5.89 -3.93
C GLN A 135 -7.92 6.28 -4.30
N PHE A 136 -7.68 6.62 -5.57
CA PHE A 136 -6.41 7.15 -6.05
C PHE A 136 -6.00 8.42 -5.27
N ASP A 137 -6.92 9.39 -5.15
CA ASP A 137 -6.70 10.63 -4.41
C ASP A 137 -6.46 10.38 -2.93
N HIS A 138 -7.17 9.43 -2.34
CA HIS A 138 -7.02 9.06 -0.95
C HIS A 138 -5.61 8.50 -0.67
N ILE A 139 -5.10 7.62 -1.53
CA ILE A 139 -3.75 7.08 -1.38
C ILE A 139 -2.73 8.21 -1.49
N CYS A 140 -2.83 9.07 -2.51
CA CYS A 140 -1.90 10.18 -2.70
C CYS A 140 -1.89 11.13 -1.48
N ARG A 141 -3.08 11.45 -0.95
CA ARG A 141 -3.24 12.31 0.23
C ARG A 141 -2.67 11.66 1.49
N ALA A 142 -2.85 10.35 1.67
CA ALA A 142 -2.32 9.62 2.81
C ALA A 142 -0.78 9.54 2.73
N ALA A 143 -0.23 9.20 1.56
CA ALA A 143 1.22 9.14 1.31
C ALA A 143 1.89 10.50 1.58
N ALA A 144 1.31 11.58 1.04
CA ALA A 144 1.79 12.94 1.26
C ALA A 144 1.77 13.34 2.75
N ALA A 145 0.73 12.94 3.49
CA ALA A 145 0.65 13.20 4.92
C ALA A 145 1.69 12.42 5.73
N ILE A 146 1.94 11.15 5.40
CA ILE A 146 2.95 10.30 6.06
C ILE A 146 4.36 10.85 5.83
N ALA A 147 4.66 11.25 4.60
CA ALA A 147 5.96 11.81 4.23
C ALA A 147 6.12 13.30 4.55
N ASN A 148 5.05 13.98 4.99
CA ASN A 148 4.99 15.42 5.20
C ASN A 148 5.48 16.22 3.98
N VAL A 149 4.95 15.88 2.80
CA VAL A 149 5.25 16.53 1.51
C VAL A 149 3.97 17.04 0.86
N SER A 150 4.11 17.95 -0.11
CA SER A 150 2.99 18.46 -0.91
C SER A 150 2.93 17.85 -2.31
N GLN A 151 3.87 17.00 -2.69
CA GLN A 151 4.00 16.46 -4.04
C GLN A 151 4.18 14.93 -4.02
N VAL A 152 3.50 14.23 -4.92
CA VAL A 152 3.59 12.77 -5.10
C VAL A 152 3.73 12.46 -6.59
N TYR A 153 4.65 11.57 -6.94
CA TYR A 153 4.80 11.02 -8.29
C TYR A 153 4.14 9.64 -8.34
N VAL A 154 3.28 9.42 -9.32
CA VAL A 154 2.50 8.18 -9.44
C VAL A 154 2.86 7.47 -10.74
N PHE A 155 3.09 6.16 -10.62
CA PHE A 155 3.55 5.27 -11.69
C PHE A 155 2.61 4.08 -11.85
N GLY A 156 3.06 3.09 -12.62
CA GLY A 156 2.31 1.86 -12.82
C GLY A 156 1.10 2.04 -13.71
N ALA A 157 0.18 1.07 -13.65
CA ALA A 157 -1.01 1.09 -14.50
C ALA A 157 -2.02 2.16 -14.05
N ASN A 158 -2.15 2.40 -12.75
CA ASN A 158 -3.13 3.32 -12.18
C ASN A 158 -2.74 4.81 -12.36
N ALA A 159 -1.51 5.12 -12.75
CA ALA A 159 -1.12 6.47 -13.18
C ALA A 159 -1.91 6.99 -14.41
N ILE A 160 -2.61 6.11 -15.13
CA ILE A 160 -3.48 6.50 -16.25
C ILE A 160 -4.79 7.15 -15.80
N LEU A 161 -5.23 6.94 -14.54
CA LEU A 161 -6.56 7.36 -14.09
C LEU A 161 -6.80 8.87 -14.22
N PRO A 162 -5.85 9.77 -13.84
CA PRO A 162 -6.04 11.20 -14.05
C PRO A 162 -6.19 11.59 -15.53
N TRP A 163 -5.50 10.89 -16.44
CA TRP A 163 -5.62 11.11 -17.88
C TRP A 163 -6.97 10.68 -18.42
N LEU A 164 -7.49 9.54 -17.96
CA LEU A 164 -8.84 9.08 -18.31
C LEU A 164 -9.90 10.07 -17.84
N ALA A 165 -9.75 10.59 -16.61
CA ALA A 165 -10.67 11.59 -16.05
C ALA A 165 -10.67 12.88 -16.88
N ALA A 166 -9.48 13.38 -17.23
CA ALA A 166 -9.31 14.57 -18.05
C ALA A 166 -9.89 14.41 -19.46
N ALA A 167 -9.85 13.19 -20.02
CA ALA A 167 -10.43 12.85 -21.32
C ALA A 167 -11.94 12.54 -21.25
N GLY A 168 -12.57 12.59 -20.07
CA GLY A 168 -14.01 12.32 -19.89
C GLY A 168 -14.40 10.85 -19.95
N HIS A 169 -13.45 9.93 -19.79
CA HIS A 169 -13.74 8.50 -19.71
C HIS A 169 -14.29 8.11 -18.33
N PRO A 170 -15.17 7.10 -18.25
CA PRO A 170 -15.64 6.60 -16.97
C PRO A 170 -14.49 5.98 -16.17
N ILE A 171 -14.50 6.21 -14.85
CA ILE A 171 -13.57 5.61 -13.90
C ILE A 171 -14.40 4.94 -12.79
N PRO A 172 -14.21 3.63 -12.53
CA PRO A 172 -13.24 2.75 -13.17
C PRO A 172 -13.59 2.42 -14.62
N LEU A 173 -12.55 2.25 -15.45
CA LEU A 173 -12.71 1.77 -16.82
C LEU A 173 -12.50 0.24 -16.81
N PRO A 174 -13.53 -0.59 -17.07
CA PRO A 174 -13.42 -2.06 -16.95
C PRO A 174 -12.30 -2.68 -17.81
N ALA A 175 -11.91 -1.95 -18.85
CA ALA A 175 -10.80 -2.29 -19.71
C ALA A 175 -9.43 -2.24 -19.00
N PHE A 176 -9.19 -1.31 -18.07
CA PHE A 176 -7.91 -1.29 -17.36
C PHE A 176 -8.00 -2.26 -16.18
N ASN A 177 -7.36 -3.43 -16.38
CA ASN A 177 -7.33 -4.56 -15.47
C ASN A 177 -7.23 -4.09 -13.99
N PRO A 178 -8.09 -4.59 -13.07
CA PRO A 178 -8.17 -4.08 -11.71
C PRO A 178 -6.86 -4.34 -10.96
N SER A 179 -6.16 -3.28 -10.57
CA SER A 179 -5.13 -3.36 -9.52
C SER A 179 -5.52 -2.45 -8.35
N ARG A 180 -5.42 -3.02 -7.14
CA ARG A 180 -5.64 -2.34 -5.86
C ARG A 180 -4.45 -1.47 -5.45
N GLU A 181 -3.29 -1.71 -6.07
CA GLU A 181 -2.04 -1.05 -5.75
C GLU A 181 -1.91 0.30 -6.44
N LEU A 182 -1.29 1.28 -5.79
CA LEU A 182 -0.84 2.51 -6.42
C LEU A 182 0.67 2.64 -6.27
N ASP A 183 1.40 2.38 -7.35
CA ASP A 183 2.85 2.61 -7.40
C ASP A 183 3.12 4.13 -7.29
N LEU A 184 3.82 4.57 -6.25
CA LEU A 184 4.13 5.98 -6.04
C LEU A 184 5.49 6.23 -5.41
N SER A 185 5.98 7.45 -5.58
CA SER A 185 7.19 7.97 -4.93
C SER A 185 6.99 9.41 -4.48
N VAL A 186 7.62 9.79 -3.37
CA VAL A 186 7.78 11.18 -2.92
C VAL A 186 9.18 11.72 -3.22
N GLY A 187 9.98 11.00 -4.02
CA GLY A 187 11.35 11.39 -4.39
C GLY A 187 12.39 11.11 -3.31
N ASN A 188 12.05 10.29 -2.31
CA ASN A 188 12.95 9.88 -1.25
C ASN A 188 12.67 8.41 -0.87
N ASP A 189 13.61 7.53 -1.21
CA ASP A 189 13.45 6.07 -1.06
C ASP A 189 13.14 5.63 0.39
N ALA A 190 13.67 6.34 1.40
CA ALA A 190 13.38 6.03 2.80
C ALA A 190 11.94 6.40 3.18
N LEU A 191 11.43 7.52 2.67
CA LEU A 191 10.02 7.91 2.84
C LEU A 191 9.08 7.00 2.02
N ASP A 192 9.50 6.58 0.83
CA ASP A 192 8.74 5.62 0.02
C ASP A 192 8.59 4.29 0.75
N THR A 193 9.66 3.81 1.39
CA THR A 193 9.64 2.62 2.25
C THR A 193 8.73 2.81 3.47
N LEU A 194 8.75 3.99 4.09
CA LEU A 194 7.86 4.31 5.20
C LEU A 194 6.39 4.30 4.78
N ILE A 195 6.07 4.87 3.61
CA ILE A 195 4.71 4.86 3.04
C ILE A 195 4.25 3.43 2.80
N ASP A 196 5.08 2.59 2.18
CA ASP A 196 4.78 1.18 1.96
C ASP A 196 4.51 0.42 3.28
N GLY A 197 5.32 0.68 4.31
CA GLY A 197 5.11 0.08 5.63
C GLY A 197 3.82 0.55 6.32
N ALA A 198 3.40 1.80 6.11
CA ALA A 198 2.26 2.41 6.80
C ALA A 198 0.92 2.16 6.12
N ILE A 199 0.87 2.27 4.78
CA ILE A 199 -0.37 2.19 3.98
C ILE A 199 -0.23 1.24 2.77
N GLY A 200 0.77 0.36 2.79
CA GLY A 200 0.96 -0.67 1.78
C GLY A 200 0.15 -1.94 2.01
N GLU A 201 0.51 -2.99 1.28
CA GLU A 201 -0.23 -4.25 1.24
C GLU A 201 -0.42 -4.83 2.65
N LEU A 202 -1.65 -5.25 2.98
CA LEU A 202 -2.05 -5.80 4.28
C LEU A 202 -2.03 -4.83 5.46
N SER A 203 -1.74 -3.55 5.25
CA SER A 203 -1.88 -2.51 6.28
C SER A 203 -3.34 -2.34 6.74
N SER A 204 -3.57 -1.63 7.85
CA SER A 204 -4.92 -1.24 8.24
C SER A 204 -5.60 -0.39 7.17
N PHE A 205 -4.83 0.38 6.39
CA PHE A 205 -5.35 1.15 5.26
C PHE A 205 -5.89 0.23 4.16
N ASP A 206 -5.11 -0.76 3.74
CA ASP A 206 -5.53 -1.76 2.75
C ASP A 206 -6.79 -2.52 3.20
N GLN A 207 -6.81 -2.95 4.45
CA GLN A 207 -7.95 -3.69 5.00
C GLN A 207 -9.21 -2.84 5.09
N THR A 208 -9.08 -1.53 5.29
CA THR A 208 -10.21 -0.59 5.44
C THR A 208 -10.73 -0.12 4.08
N PHE A 209 -9.83 0.23 3.14
CA PHE A 209 -10.19 0.87 1.88
C PHE A 209 -10.08 -0.04 0.65
N SER A 210 -9.60 -1.27 0.83
CA SER A 210 -9.34 -2.26 -0.22
C SER A 210 -8.37 -1.80 -1.32
N VAL A 211 -7.55 -0.80 -1.02
CA VAL A 211 -6.51 -0.26 -1.89
C VAL A 211 -5.29 0.11 -1.06
N TYR A 212 -4.10 0.12 -1.66
CA TYR A 212 -2.85 0.35 -0.93
C TYR A 212 -1.80 1.08 -1.76
N ALA A 213 -0.89 1.78 -1.09
CA ALA A 213 0.29 2.36 -1.75
C ALA A 213 1.37 1.30 -1.93
N HIS A 214 2.09 1.36 -3.03
CA HIS A 214 3.33 0.61 -3.20
C HIS A 214 4.46 1.61 -3.40
N GLY A 215 5.31 1.74 -2.38
CA GLY A 215 6.43 2.67 -2.41
C GLY A 215 7.48 2.21 -3.41
N VAL A 216 7.70 2.97 -4.49
CA VAL A 216 8.69 2.65 -5.52
C VAL A 216 9.73 3.75 -5.61
N SER A 217 10.99 3.39 -5.85
CA SER A 217 12.02 4.40 -6.10
C SER A 217 11.74 5.12 -7.42
N LEU A 218 11.90 6.44 -7.44
CA LEU A 218 11.74 7.26 -8.65
C LEU A 218 12.64 6.77 -9.81
N SER A 219 13.84 6.28 -9.49
CA SER A 219 14.79 5.75 -10.47
C SER A 219 14.39 4.40 -11.09
N SER A 220 13.42 3.70 -10.51
CA SER A 220 12.92 2.42 -11.05
C SER A 220 12.05 2.62 -12.31
N PHE A 221 11.57 3.84 -12.53
CA PHE A 221 10.75 4.18 -13.69
C PHE A 221 11.62 4.33 -14.95
N GLN A 222 11.70 3.26 -15.74
CA GLN A 222 12.39 3.25 -17.02
C GLN A 222 11.53 3.95 -18.09
N ALA A 223 11.92 5.15 -18.49
CA ALA A 223 11.15 5.99 -19.40
C ALA A 223 12.08 6.87 -20.27
N PRO A 224 11.57 7.50 -21.33
CA PRO A 224 12.38 8.36 -22.18
C PRO A 224 12.97 9.56 -21.43
N ILE A 225 14.18 10.02 -21.78
CA ILE A 225 14.93 11.03 -21.00
C ILE A 225 14.15 12.31 -20.66
N ASN A 226 13.19 12.70 -21.50
CA ASN A 226 12.38 13.90 -21.33
C ASN A 226 10.98 13.64 -20.74
N TRP A 227 10.69 12.45 -20.20
CA TRP A 227 9.35 12.07 -19.70
C TRP A 227 8.80 13.07 -18.67
N GLN A 228 9.66 13.64 -17.84
CA GLN A 228 9.27 14.62 -16.81
C GLN A 228 8.63 15.88 -17.40
N SER A 229 9.08 16.31 -18.58
CA SER A 229 8.52 17.48 -19.28
C SER A 229 7.09 17.26 -19.80
N ARG A 230 6.68 15.99 -19.93
CA ARG A 230 5.35 15.58 -20.41
C ARG A 230 4.41 15.13 -19.29
N MET A 231 4.85 15.19 -18.04
CA MET A 231 4.00 14.82 -16.91
C MET A 231 2.79 15.75 -16.84
N ALA A 232 1.63 15.16 -16.55
CA ALA A 232 0.50 15.93 -16.07
C ALA A 232 0.68 16.24 -14.59
N ARG A 233 0.27 17.45 -14.22
CA ARG A 233 0.14 17.90 -12.83
C ARG A 233 -1.35 18.01 -12.52
N ARG A 234 -1.79 17.38 -11.43
CA ARG A 234 -3.16 17.49 -10.94
C ARG A 234 -3.13 17.76 -9.44
N THR A 235 -3.84 18.80 -9.02
CA THR A 235 -4.07 19.09 -7.60
C THR A 235 -5.23 18.24 -7.08
N GLU A 236 -5.00 17.48 -6.03
CA GLU A 236 -6.03 16.74 -5.30
C GLU A 236 -6.99 17.72 -4.58
N PRO A 237 -8.32 17.50 -4.63
CA PRO A 237 -9.30 18.53 -4.25
C PRO A 237 -9.43 18.80 -2.75
N VAL A 238 -9.03 17.89 -1.86
CA VAL A 238 -9.28 18.02 -0.41
C VAL A 238 -8.14 18.73 0.33
N ARG A 239 -6.89 18.39 0.04
CA ARG A 239 -5.70 18.93 0.73
C ARG A 239 -4.72 19.64 -0.18
N GLY A 240 -4.99 19.70 -1.48
CA GLY A 240 -4.12 20.41 -2.42
C GLY A 240 -2.80 19.70 -2.69
N VAL A 241 -2.76 18.37 -2.56
CA VAL A 241 -1.56 17.58 -2.89
C VAL A 241 -1.36 17.59 -4.41
N GLU A 242 -0.16 17.93 -4.85
CA GLU A 242 0.23 17.95 -6.25
C GLU A 242 0.62 16.53 -6.71
N ILE A 243 -0.21 15.96 -7.57
CA ILE A 243 -0.01 14.62 -8.12
C ILE A 243 0.60 14.75 -9.51
N MET A 244 1.76 14.14 -9.69
CA MET A 244 2.49 14.09 -10.95
C MET A 244 2.33 12.71 -11.58
N THR A 245 1.82 12.65 -12.80
CA THR A 245 1.67 11.40 -13.56
C THR A 245 2.38 11.50 -14.92
N PRO A 246 3.22 10.52 -15.30
CA PRO A 246 3.80 10.46 -16.64
C PRO A 246 2.74 10.48 -17.74
N HIS A 247 3.12 10.93 -18.94
CA HIS A 247 2.25 10.88 -20.12
C HIS A 247 1.84 9.44 -20.44
N PRO A 248 0.63 9.19 -20.99
CA PRO A 248 0.18 7.84 -21.33
C PRO A 248 1.17 7.08 -22.21
N HIS A 249 1.80 7.76 -23.18
CA HIS A 249 2.81 7.13 -24.05
C HIS A 249 4.10 6.75 -23.30
N ASP A 250 4.50 7.51 -22.27
CA ASP A 250 5.64 7.15 -21.42
C ASP A 250 5.30 5.94 -20.55
N LEU A 251 4.08 5.87 -20.00
CA LEU A 251 3.58 4.70 -19.27
C LEU A 251 3.52 3.46 -20.18
N MET A 252 3.06 3.63 -21.42
CA MET A 252 3.01 2.57 -22.43
C MET A 252 4.41 2.00 -22.70
N LEU A 253 5.40 2.86 -22.96
CA LEU A 253 6.78 2.44 -23.20
C LEU A 253 7.36 1.73 -21.96
N ALA A 254 7.19 2.28 -20.76
CA ALA A 254 7.68 1.66 -19.52
C ALA A 254 7.12 0.23 -19.32
N LYS A 255 5.85 0.00 -19.71
CA LYS A 255 5.22 -1.33 -19.67
C LYS A 255 5.78 -2.25 -20.75
N LEU A 256 5.98 -1.75 -21.96
CA LEU A 256 6.62 -2.51 -23.04
C LEU A 256 8.07 -2.89 -22.71
N VAL A 257 8.81 -2.09 -21.95
CA VAL A 257 10.14 -2.49 -21.44
C VAL A 257 10.02 -3.70 -20.51
N ALA A 258 9.04 -3.72 -19.60
CA ALA A 258 8.81 -4.82 -18.67
C ALA A 258 8.34 -6.11 -19.34
N GLY A 259 7.55 -6.01 -20.41
CA GLY A 259 7.28 -7.10 -21.36
C GLY A 259 6.53 -8.32 -20.79
N ARG A 260 5.77 -8.20 -19.70
CA ARG A 260 4.92 -9.31 -19.22
C ARG A 260 3.63 -9.37 -20.04
N PRO A 261 2.93 -10.52 -20.14
CA PRO A 261 1.70 -10.63 -20.94
C PRO A 261 0.66 -9.52 -20.69
N LYS A 262 0.44 -9.14 -19.43
CA LYS A 262 -0.47 -8.04 -19.04
C LYS A 262 0.00 -6.65 -19.48
N ASP A 263 1.30 -6.45 -19.67
CA ASP A 263 1.87 -5.16 -20.04
C ASP A 263 1.59 -4.84 -21.52
N PHE A 264 1.58 -5.85 -22.41
CA PHE A 264 1.17 -5.68 -23.82
C PHE A 264 -0.31 -5.29 -23.96
N GLU A 265 -1.16 -5.90 -23.14
CA GLU A 265 -2.58 -5.57 -23.09
C GLU A 265 -2.81 -4.13 -22.61
N PHE A 266 -2.09 -3.70 -21.56
CA PHE A 266 -2.09 -2.30 -21.13
C PHE A 266 -1.66 -1.36 -22.26
N ALA A 267 -0.56 -1.68 -22.95
CA ALA A 267 -0.05 -0.85 -24.04
C ALA A 267 -1.04 -0.70 -25.20
N ARG A 268 -1.70 -1.79 -25.62
CA ARG A 268 -2.78 -1.74 -26.62
C ARG A 268 -3.92 -0.84 -26.18
N ARG A 269 -4.39 -0.99 -24.94
CA ARG A 269 -5.50 -0.17 -24.42
C ARG A 269 -5.13 1.31 -24.35
N VAL A 270 -3.90 1.64 -23.95
CA VAL A 270 -3.41 3.02 -23.98
C VAL A 270 -3.38 3.57 -25.40
N ALA A 271 -2.87 2.83 -26.39
CA ALA A 271 -2.83 3.31 -27.77
C ALA A 271 -4.21 3.54 -28.41
N VAL A 272 -5.24 2.79 -27.97
CA VAL A 272 -6.63 3.02 -28.40
C VAL A 272 -7.20 4.30 -27.80
N LEU A 273 -6.97 4.55 -26.50
CA LEU A 273 -7.52 5.71 -25.79
C LEU A 273 -6.73 7.00 -26.02
N PHE A 274 -5.42 6.86 -26.21
CA PHE A 274 -4.47 7.93 -26.44
C PHE A 274 -3.66 7.60 -27.70
N PRO A 275 -4.23 7.83 -28.90
CA PRO A 275 -3.60 7.52 -30.17
C PRO A 275 -2.16 8.03 -30.24
N VAL A 276 -1.28 7.21 -30.81
CA VAL A 276 0.14 7.50 -30.98
C VAL A 276 0.54 7.17 -32.42
N THR A 277 1.29 8.07 -33.03
CA THR A 277 1.81 7.90 -34.40
C THR A 277 3.12 7.12 -34.39
N GLU A 278 3.48 6.56 -35.55
CA GLU A 278 4.75 5.85 -35.72
C GLU A 278 5.95 6.80 -35.52
N GLU A 279 5.83 8.05 -35.96
CA GLU A 279 6.82 9.10 -35.76
C GLU A 279 7.02 9.41 -34.27
N GLU A 280 5.94 9.47 -33.49
CA GLU A 280 6.01 9.68 -32.04
C GLU A 280 6.64 8.50 -31.33
N ILE A 281 6.30 7.26 -31.70
CA ILE A 281 6.96 6.06 -31.15
C ILE A 281 8.46 6.12 -31.43
N LYS A 282 8.88 6.41 -32.66
CA LYS A 282 10.31 6.53 -33.03
C LYS A 282 11.02 7.59 -32.19
N ARG A 283 10.39 8.76 -32.01
CA ARG A 283 10.93 9.84 -31.16
C ARG A 283 11.10 9.38 -29.70
N LEU A 284 10.07 8.77 -29.12
CA LEU A 284 10.11 8.29 -27.74
C LEU A 284 11.14 7.17 -27.54
N VAL A 285 11.30 6.27 -28.53
CA VAL A 285 12.34 5.23 -28.51
C VAL A 285 13.74 5.83 -28.57
N GLU A 286 13.96 6.90 -29.33
CA GLU A 286 15.25 7.60 -29.37
C GLU A 286 15.58 8.24 -28.02
N GLU A 287 14.62 8.95 -27.44
CA GLU A 287 14.75 9.51 -26.09
C GLU A 287 14.98 8.42 -25.03
N PHE A 288 14.33 7.26 -25.17
CA PHE A 288 14.54 6.10 -24.31
C PHE A 288 15.94 5.52 -24.48
N ARG A 289 16.45 5.42 -25.71
CA ARG A 289 17.80 4.92 -25.98
C ARG A 289 18.87 5.76 -25.29
N GLN A 290 18.69 7.08 -25.26
CA GLN A 290 19.62 7.99 -24.61
C GLN A 290 19.67 7.76 -23.09
N ALA A 291 18.53 7.52 -22.45
CA ALA A 291 18.46 7.24 -21.02
C ALA A 291 18.87 5.80 -20.66
N HIS A 292 18.52 4.82 -21.50
CA HIS A 292 18.60 3.39 -21.19
C HIS A 292 19.17 2.57 -22.37
N PRO A 293 20.45 2.80 -22.75
CA PRO A 293 21.04 2.15 -23.92
C PRO A 293 21.11 0.62 -23.81
N GLN A 294 21.12 0.08 -22.58
CA GLN A 294 21.21 -1.36 -22.33
C GLN A 294 19.87 -2.09 -22.50
N THR A 295 18.74 -1.43 -22.23
CA THR A 295 17.41 -2.05 -22.28
C THR A 295 16.61 -1.67 -23.53
N VAL A 296 17.10 -0.74 -24.36
CA VAL A 296 16.44 -0.34 -25.62
C VAL A 296 16.21 -1.52 -26.58
N ARG A 297 17.12 -2.50 -26.61
CA ARG A 297 16.96 -3.69 -27.47
C ARG A 297 15.73 -4.50 -27.07
N GLN A 298 15.50 -4.65 -25.76
CA GLN A 298 14.32 -5.33 -25.24
C GLN A 298 13.04 -4.57 -25.59
N LEU A 299 13.06 -3.24 -25.47
CA LEU A 299 11.94 -2.39 -25.86
C LEU A 299 11.59 -2.56 -27.35
N LEU A 300 12.59 -2.57 -28.24
CA LEU A 300 12.38 -2.76 -29.68
C LEU A 300 11.73 -4.11 -30.00
N GLN A 301 12.21 -5.20 -29.40
CA GLN A 301 11.62 -6.53 -29.55
C GLN A 301 10.17 -6.56 -29.07
N ASN A 302 9.90 -5.97 -27.90
CA ASN A 302 8.55 -5.92 -27.35
C ASN A 302 7.63 -5.01 -28.17
N LEU A 303 8.15 -3.96 -28.81
CA LEU A 303 7.38 -3.13 -29.75
C LEU A 303 6.99 -3.92 -31.01
N GLU A 304 7.87 -4.78 -31.53
CA GLU A 304 7.54 -5.68 -32.65
C GLU A 304 6.41 -6.63 -32.25
N THR A 305 6.55 -7.32 -31.12
CA THR A 305 5.49 -8.21 -30.59
C THR A 305 4.17 -7.49 -30.33
N TRP A 306 4.23 -6.26 -29.82
CA TRP A 306 3.05 -5.44 -29.59
C TRP A 306 2.33 -5.03 -30.88
N ARG A 307 3.04 -4.93 -32.01
CA ARG A 307 2.45 -4.59 -33.32
C ARG A 307 1.82 -5.78 -34.02
N GLU A 308 2.30 -6.99 -33.74
CA GLU A 308 1.83 -8.23 -34.36
C GLU A 308 0.48 -8.71 -33.80
N HIS A 309 0.02 -8.15 -32.67
CA HIS A 309 -1.15 -8.60 -31.90
C HIS A 309 -1.97 -7.45 -31.34
#